data_AF-J5PKH6-F1
#
_entry.id   AF-J5PKH6-F1
#
_cell.length_a   1.000
_cell.length_b   1.000
_cell.length_c   1.000
_cell.angle_alpha   90.00
_cell.angle_beta   90.00
_cell.angle_gamma   90.00
#
_symmetry.space_group_name_H-M   'P 1'
#
loop_
_entity.id
_entity.type
_entity.pdbx_description
1 polymer ?
#
loop_
_entity_poly.entity_id
_entity_poly.type
_entity_poly.pdbx_seq_one_letter_code
_entity_poly.pdbx_strand_id
1 'polypeptide(L)'
;MPRFPKNPDAVLADEMLAEQASALGRLGRGVERALEALRAFDAAAAKRATARDAGAEKAERAALVDAAAYAFWMLMVQRESIGLRDTRTLARDYAVPREVQLRVGIAKKPAEKLPGRRTRRPER
;
A
#
# COMPACT_ATOMS: atom_id res chain seq x y z
N MET A 1 -42.59 1.85 3.20
CA MET A 1 -42.41 1.24 4.53
C MET A 1 -41.51 2.15 5.36
N PRO A 2 -41.95 2.68 6.51
CA PRO A 2 -41.06 3.47 7.35
C PRO A 2 -39.99 2.55 7.95
N ARG A 3 -38.72 2.84 7.69
CA ARG A 3 -37.58 2.17 8.33
C ARG A 3 -37.53 2.70 9.75
N PHE A 4 -37.94 1.89 10.73
CA PHE A 4 -37.75 2.20 12.14
C PHE A 4 -36.28 2.57 12.38
N PRO A 5 -35.99 3.59 13.22
CA PRO A 5 -34.61 3.93 13.53
C PRO A 5 -33.94 2.68 14.10
N LYS A 6 -32.83 2.29 13.47
CA LYS A 6 -31.96 1.24 14.01
C LYS A 6 -31.62 1.65 15.45
N ASN A 7 -31.73 0.72 16.42
CA ASN A 7 -31.17 0.93 17.76
C ASN A 7 -29.72 1.46 17.58
N PRO A 8 -29.26 2.45 18.37
CA PRO A 8 -27.89 2.94 18.38
C PRO A 8 -26.80 1.88 18.09
N ASP A 9 -26.91 0.68 18.66
CA ASP A 9 -25.97 -0.42 18.42
C ASP A 9 -25.91 -0.85 16.94
N ALA A 10 -27.06 -0.90 16.28
CA ALA A 10 -27.19 -1.26 14.87
C ALA A 10 -26.76 -0.12 13.93
N VAL A 11 -26.85 1.14 14.37
CA VAL A 11 -26.28 2.29 13.63
C VAL A 11 -24.75 2.24 13.70
N LEU A 12 -24.20 2.04 14.90
CA LEU A 12 -22.75 1.92 15.09
C LEU A 12 -22.15 0.76 14.30
N ALA A 13 -22.83 -0.38 14.25
CA ALA A 13 -22.40 -1.53 13.45
C ALA A 13 -22.34 -1.19 11.94
N ASP A 14 -23.33 -0.47 11.40
CA ASP A 14 -23.34 -0.04 10.00
C ASP A 14 -22.16 0.91 9.70
N GLU A 15 -21.92 1.89 10.59
CA GLU A 15 -20.82 2.85 10.44
C GLU A 15 -19.46 2.16 10.46
N MET A 16 -19.28 1.19 11.36
CA MET A 16 -18.05 0.42 11.46
C MET A 16 -17.82 -0.47 10.23
N LEU A 17 -18.88 -1.09 9.68
CA LEU A 17 -18.80 -1.81 8.41
C LEU A 17 -18.44 -0.88 7.24
N ALA A 18 -19.03 0.32 7.20
CA ALA A 18 -18.73 1.32 6.18
C ALA A 18 -17.26 1.77 6.26
N GLU A 19 -16.73 2.04 7.46
CA GLU A 19 -15.32 2.42 7.61
C GLU A 19 -14.38 1.25 7.26
N GLN A 20 -14.70 0.01 7.65
CA GLN A 20 -13.92 -1.16 7.24
C GLN A 20 -13.84 -1.29 5.71
N ALA A 21 -14.98 -1.17 5.01
CA ALA A 21 -15.02 -1.20 3.56
C ALA A 21 -14.21 -0.06 2.93
N SER A 22 -14.33 1.15 3.47
CA SER A 22 -13.56 2.32 3.05
C SER A 22 -12.05 2.10 3.25
N ALA A 23 -11.62 1.62 4.41
CA ALA A 23 -10.24 1.34 4.75
C ALA A 23 -9.63 0.27 3.82
N LEU A 24 -10.32 -0.85 3.60
CA LEU A 24 -9.91 -1.89 2.66
C LEU A 24 -9.76 -1.33 1.24
N GLY A 25 -10.71 -0.51 0.79
CA GLY A 25 -10.64 0.12 -0.53
C GLY A 25 -9.44 1.05 -0.68
N ARG A 26 -9.10 1.83 0.35
CA ARG A 26 -7.90 2.69 0.34
C ARG A 26 -6.61 1.87 0.30
N LEU A 27 -6.52 0.83 1.11
CA LEU A 27 -5.35 -0.05 1.18
C LEU A 27 -5.15 -0.84 -0.12
N GLY A 28 -6.22 -1.39 -0.69
CA GLY A 28 -6.19 -2.11 -1.98
C GLY A 28 -5.65 -1.24 -3.12
N ARG A 29 -6.18 -0.02 -3.29
CA ARG A 29 -5.64 0.95 -4.26
C ARG A 29 -4.19 1.33 -3.98
N GLY A 30 -3.77 1.33 -2.71
CA GLY A 30 -2.37 1.54 -2.32
C GLY A 30 -1.46 0.42 -2.84
N VAL A 31 -1.89 -0.84 -2.71
CA VAL A 31 -1.18 -2.00 -3.25
C VAL A 31 -1.09 -1.93 -4.77
N GLU A 32 -2.20 -1.67 -5.45
CA GLU A 32 -2.26 -1.54 -6.92
C GLU A 32 -1.24 -0.52 -7.43
N ARG A 33 -1.24 0.69 -6.85
CA ARG A 33 -0.32 1.77 -7.22
C ARG A 33 1.14 1.40 -6.99
N ALA A 34 1.46 0.75 -5.87
CA ALA A 34 2.84 0.36 -5.57
C ALA A 34 3.35 -0.73 -6.52
N LEU A 35 2.51 -1.73 -6.83
CA LEU A 35 2.83 -2.78 -7.81
C LEU A 35 2.93 -2.24 -9.24
N GLU A 36 2.08 -1.27 -9.60
CA GLU A 36 2.18 -0.57 -10.88
C GLU A 36 3.49 0.21 -10.99
N ALA A 37 3.90 0.94 -9.94
CA ALA A 37 5.16 1.66 -9.92
C ALA A 37 6.37 0.74 -10.11
N LEU A 38 6.39 -0.42 -9.44
CA LEU A 38 7.43 -1.44 -9.62
C LEU A 38 7.44 -1.97 -11.06
N ARG A 39 6.28 -2.32 -11.62
CA ARG A 39 6.16 -2.82 -13.00
C ARG A 39 6.59 -1.77 -14.03
N ALA A 40 6.21 -0.51 -13.84
CA ALA A 40 6.60 0.59 -14.69
C ALA A 40 8.12 0.83 -14.66
N PHE A 41 8.73 0.73 -13.47
CA PHE A 41 10.17 0.82 -13.31
C PHE A 41 10.89 -0.31 -14.07
N ASP A 42 10.46 -1.56 -13.89
CA ASP A 42 11.04 -2.73 -14.56
C ASP A 42 10.91 -2.64 -16.08
N ALA A 43 9.75 -2.21 -16.58
CA ALA A 43 9.52 -2.02 -18.01
C ALA A 43 10.38 -0.88 -18.60
N ALA A 44 10.62 0.19 -17.83
CA ALA A 44 11.50 1.28 -18.25
C ALA A 44 12.97 0.87 -18.24
N ALA A 45 13.40 0.10 -17.24
CA ALA A 45 14.75 -0.45 -17.14
C ALA A 45 15.08 -1.35 -18.34
N ALA A 46 14.15 -2.24 -18.74
CA ALA A 46 14.32 -3.12 -19.89
C ALA A 46 14.51 -2.39 -21.24
N LYS A 47 14.03 -1.14 -21.36
CA LYS A 47 14.16 -0.32 -22.56
C LYS A 47 15.44 0.51 -22.60
N ARG A 48 16.13 0.68 -21.46
CA ARG A 48 17.35 1.47 -21.36
C ARG A 48 18.56 0.60 -21.67
N ALA A 49 19.16 0.77 -22.84
CA ALA A 49 20.30 -0.04 -23.29
C ALA A 49 21.65 0.30 -22.61
N THR A 50 21.82 1.43 -21.91
CA THR A 50 23.13 1.84 -21.36
C THR A 50 23.12 2.80 -20.17
N ALA A 51 24.07 2.58 -19.24
CA ALA A 51 24.82 3.54 -18.41
C ALA A 51 24.11 4.44 -17.38
N ARG A 52 23.08 3.97 -16.68
CA ARG A 52 22.85 4.48 -15.31
C ARG A 52 23.83 3.82 -14.35
N ASP A 53 24.13 4.48 -13.23
CA ASP A 53 24.79 3.83 -12.11
C ASP A 53 23.93 2.62 -11.69
N ALA A 54 24.42 1.42 -12.01
CA ALA A 54 23.72 0.17 -11.74
C ALA A 54 23.43 0.00 -10.24
N GLY A 55 24.24 0.61 -9.37
CA GLY A 55 24.00 0.67 -7.93
C GLY A 55 22.78 1.51 -7.58
N ALA A 56 22.65 2.70 -8.17
CA ALA A 56 21.50 3.59 -7.95
C ALA A 56 20.19 2.97 -8.47
N GLU A 57 20.22 2.33 -9.65
CA GLU A 57 19.04 1.67 -10.22
C GLU A 57 18.59 0.47 -9.37
N LYS A 58 19.54 -0.33 -8.88
CA LYS A 58 19.25 -1.44 -7.96
C LYS A 58 18.67 -0.96 -6.63
N ALA A 59 19.18 0.15 -6.08
CA ALA A 59 18.67 0.74 -4.85
C ALA A 59 17.24 1.29 -5.03
N GLU A 60 16.97 1.97 -6.15
CA GLU A 60 15.63 2.49 -6.49
C GLU A 60 14.62 1.34 -6.64
N ARG A 61 14.98 0.28 -7.36
CA ARG A 61 14.14 -0.92 -7.49
C ARG A 61 13.85 -1.57 -6.14
N ALA A 62 14.88 -1.71 -5.29
CA ALA A 62 14.72 -2.30 -3.96
C ALA A 62 13.75 -1.48 -3.09
N ALA A 63 13.79 -0.14 -3.20
CA ALA A 63 12.83 0.73 -2.51
C ALA A 63 11.39 0.55 -3.02
N LEU A 64 11.19 0.32 -4.32
CA LEU A 64 9.88 0.02 -4.90
C LEU A 64 9.35 -1.35 -4.43
N VAL A 65 10.20 -2.37 -4.36
CA VAL A 65 9.85 -3.68 -3.79
C VAL A 65 9.44 -3.53 -2.33
N ASP A 66 10.20 -2.78 -1.53
CA ASP A 66 9.88 -2.52 -0.12
C ASP A 66 8.57 -1.73 0.03
N ALA A 67 8.30 -0.75 -0.84
CA ALA A 67 7.04 -0.02 -0.83
C ALA A 67 5.84 -0.90 -1.17
N ALA A 68 5.96 -1.77 -2.18
CA ALA A 68 4.92 -2.74 -2.52
C ALA A 68 4.69 -3.75 -1.39
N ALA A 69 5.77 -4.23 -0.75
CA ALA A 69 5.68 -5.18 0.35
C ALA A 69 5.02 -4.55 1.59
N TYR A 70 5.35 -3.30 1.90
CA TYR A 70 4.71 -2.56 2.99
C TYR A 70 3.23 -2.31 2.73
N ALA A 71 2.86 -1.86 1.52
CA ALA A 71 1.46 -1.65 1.17
C ALA A 71 0.64 -2.95 1.26
N PHE A 72 1.21 -4.05 0.76
CA PHE A 72 0.58 -5.37 0.82
C PHE A 72 0.43 -5.87 2.26
N TRP A 73 1.46 -5.67 3.10
CA TRP A 73 1.42 -5.99 4.52
C TRP A 73 0.29 -5.25 5.25
N MET A 74 0.12 -3.94 5.00
CA MET A 74 -0.95 -3.17 5.61
C MET A 74 -2.35 -3.69 5.22
N LEU A 75 -2.54 -4.09 3.96
CA LEU A 75 -3.79 -4.72 3.52
C LEU A 75 -4.02 -6.08 4.19
N MET A 76 -3.00 -6.91 4.32
CA MET A 76 -3.09 -8.20 5.01
C MET A 76 -3.53 -8.01 6.47
N VAL A 77 -2.84 -7.14 7.21
CA VAL A 77 -3.17 -6.88 8.63
C VAL A 77 -4.62 -6.39 8.77
N GLN A 78 -5.06 -5.47 7.91
CA GLN A 78 -6.45 -4.99 7.94
C GLN A 78 -7.46 -6.09 7.62
N ARG A 79 -7.14 -7.01 6.71
CA ARG A 79 -8.01 -8.14 6.39
C ARG A 79 -8.06 -9.15 7.54
N GLU A 80 -6.92 -9.45 8.16
CA GLU A 80 -6.84 -10.37 9.30
C GLU A 80 -7.59 -9.85 10.53
N SER A 81 -7.54 -8.54 10.79
CA SER A 81 -8.23 -7.92 11.93
C SER A 81 -9.76 -8.02 11.85
N ILE A 82 -10.32 -8.19 10.65
CA ILE A 82 -11.75 -8.39 10.41
C ILE A 82 -12.10 -9.83 10.01
N GLY A 83 -11.16 -10.76 10.17
CA GLY A 83 -11.40 -12.20 9.98
C GLY A 83 -11.16 -12.76 8.57
N LEU A 84 -10.66 -11.96 7.62
CA LEU A 84 -10.42 -12.37 6.24
C LEU A 84 -8.97 -12.84 6.02
N ARG A 85 -8.66 -14.11 6.31
CA ARG A 85 -7.27 -14.61 6.46
C ARG A 85 -6.65 -15.30 5.24
N ASP A 86 -7.33 -15.39 4.10
CA ASP A 86 -6.78 -16.07 2.92
C ASP A 86 -5.75 -15.21 2.16
N THR A 87 -4.53 -15.17 2.71
CA THR A 87 -3.41 -14.40 2.16
C THR A 87 -2.90 -14.98 0.83
N ARG A 88 -3.03 -16.29 0.59
CA ARG A 88 -2.57 -16.93 -0.65
C ARG A 88 -3.42 -16.50 -1.83
N THR A 89 -4.74 -16.55 -1.67
CA THR A 89 -5.68 -16.05 -2.68
C THR A 89 -5.48 -14.56 -2.91
N LEU A 90 -5.31 -13.77 -1.83
CA LEU A 90 -5.06 -12.34 -1.93
C LEU A 90 -3.80 -12.00 -2.74
N ALA A 91 -2.67 -12.68 -2.48
CA ALA A 91 -1.43 -12.47 -3.20
C ALA A 91 -1.56 -12.81 -4.69
N ARG A 92 -2.34 -13.85 -5.03
CA ARG A 92 -2.64 -14.23 -6.40
C ARG A 92 -3.51 -13.17 -7.09
N ASP A 93 -4.58 -12.72 -6.44
CA ASP A 93 -5.56 -11.81 -7.03
C ASP A 93 -4.95 -10.42 -7.33
N TYR A 94 -4.01 -9.96 -6.50
CA TYR A 94 -3.23 -8.74 -6.76
C TYR A 94 -2.01 -8.96 -7.67
N ALA A 95 -1.74 -10.20 -8.10
CA ALA A 95 -0.55 -10.59 -8.85
C ALA A 95 0.77 -10.14 -8.19
N VAL A 96 0.89 -10.35 -6.87
CA VAL A 96 2.04 -9.90 -6.08
C VAL A 96 3.30 -10.70 -6.45
N PRO A 97 4.38 -10.07 -6.93
CA PRO A 97 5.63 -10.76 -7.27
C PRO A 97 6.25 -11.49 -6.07
N ARG A 98 6.95 -12.60 -6.32
CA ARG A 98 7.56 -13.41 -5.25
C ARG A 98 8.52 -12.60 -4.37
N GLU A 99 9.33 -11.72 -4.97
CA GLU A 99 10.27 -10.87 -4.23
C GLU A 99 9.56 -9.89 -3.28
N VAL A 100 8.36 -9.42 -3.64
CA VAL A 100 7.53 -8.58 -2.78
C VAL A 100 6.99 -9.41 -1.62
N GLN A 101 6.48 -10.61 -1.88
CA GLN A 101 5.98 -11.53 -0.85
C GLN A 101 7.07 -11.87 0.18
N LEU A 102 8.33 -12.06 -0.26
CA LEU A 102 9.47 -12.35 0.61
C LEU A 102 9.89 -11.17 1.51
N ARG A 103 9.45 -9.95 1.20
CA ARG A 103 9.78 -8.73 1.96
C ARG A 103 8.65 -8.29 2.91
N VAL A 104 7.49 -8.95 2.85
CA VAL A 104 6.34 -8.68 3.75
C VAL A 104 6.77 -8.82 5.21
N GLY A 105 6.40 -7.84 6.04
CA GLY A 105 6.76 -7.80 7.47
C GLY A 105 8.22 -7.40 7.77
N ILE A 106 9.09 -7.34 6.76
CA ILE A 106 10.50 -6.91 6.88
C ILE A 106 10.71 -5.51 6.29
N ALA A 107 9.97 -5.20 5.23
CA ALA A 107 10.07 -3.92 4.53
C ALA A 107 9.78 -2.73 5.45
N LYS A 108 10.62 -1.70 5.36
CA LYS A 108 10.44 -0.45 6.10
C LYS A 108 9.26 0.32 5.52
N LYS A 109 8.54 1.07 6.36
CA LYS A 109 7.57 2.07 5.89
C LYS A 109 8.28 2.98 4.88
N PRO A 110 7.71 3.21 3.68
CA PRO A 110 8.28 4.13 2.71
C PRO A 110 8.50 5.49 3.38
N ALA A 111 9.64 6.12 3.10
CA ALA A 111 9.90 7.46 3.57
C ALA A 111 8.77 8.38 3.06
N GLU A 112 7.95 8.86 3.99
CA GLU A 112 6.91 9.82 3.69
C GLU A 112 7.62 11.08 3.19
N LYS A 113 7.34 11.52 1.96
CA LYS A 113 7.83 12.81 1.48
C LYS A 113 7.14 13.86 2.34
N LEU A 114 7.77 14.28 3.45
CA LEU A 114 7.22 15.33 4.29
C LEU A 114 6.94 16.54 3.39
N PRO A 115 5.71 17.10 3.41
CA PRO A 115 5.48 18.39 2.75
C PRO A 115 6.50 19.37 3.33
N GLY A 116 7.27 20.01 2.44
CA GLY A 116 8.46 20.77 2.78
C GLY A 116 8.23 21.63 4.01
N ARG A 117 9.07 21.47 5.04
CA ARG A 117 9.13 22.41 6.16
C ARG A 117 9.26 23.80 5.55
N ARG A 118 8.19 24.59 5.58
CA ARG A 118 8.27 26.03 5.31
C ARG A 118 9.29 26.55 6.31
N THR A 119 10.48 26.90 5.84
CA THR A 119 11.48 27.56 6.66
C THR A 119 10.85 28.88 7.09
N ARG A 120 10.54 29.01 8.38
CA ARG A 120 10.18 30.32 8.95
C ARG A 120 11.42 31.20 8.76
N ARG A 121 11.30 32.19 7.88
CA ARG A 121 12.28 33.26 7.70
C ARG A 121 12.36 34.01 9.03
N PRO A 122 13.55 34.22 9.63
CA PRO A 122 13.65 35.08 10.80
C PRO A 122 13.37 36.52 10.35
N GLU A 123 12.36 37.13 10.94
CA GLU A 123 12.12 38.57 10.83
C GLU A 123 13.30 39.30 11.47
N ARG A 124 13.82 40.29 10.74
CA ARG A 124 14.90 41.18 11.18
C ARG A 124 14.31 42.41 11.83
#